data_AF-A0A2S3QSU0-F1
#
_entry.id   AF-A0A2S3QSU0-F1
#
_cell.length_a   1.000
_cell.length_b   1.000
_cell.length_c   1.000
_cell.angle_alpha   90.00
_cell.angle_beta   90.00
_cell.angle_gamma   90.00
#
_symmetry.space_group_name_H-M   'P 1'
#
loop_
_entity.id
_entity.type
_entity.pdbx_description
1 polymer ?
#
loop_
_entity_poly.entity_id
_entity_poly.type
_entity_poly.pdbx_seq_one_letter_code
_entity_poly.pdbx_strand_id
1 'polypeptide(L)'
;MFSKFKQKSEFDLGKQELAKIFFELEEFEDAPLKMALASYENLKAGTKSTEDFFYYLIEDSIFTSLYATFYERIFMAINQYPERALELVESFSSDADEREQVIATQTQQHLAFVENYGMCSGCGSCEYHQDVAELIAYYQKGDIDFFTELYIGMQTIQFAMEYFLYDYIPSDPKLVKLTAPALMQNWRELIYNYAKLKAREL
;
A
#
# COMPACT_ATOMS: atom_id res chain seq x y z
N MET A 1 8.05 1.07 -46.75
CA MET A 1 7.44 1.74 -45.58
C MET A 1 7.70 0.84 -44.38
N PHE A 2 8.84 1.04 -43.70
CA PHE A 2 9.25 0.17 -42.60
C PHE A 2 8.55 0.61 -41.31
N SER A 3 7.69 -0.26 -40.78
CA SER A 3 7.11 -0.12 -39.44
C SER A 3 8.25 -0.15 -38.42
N LYS A 4 8.49 0.99 -37.76
CA LYS A 4 9.34 1.06 -36.56
C LYS A 4 8.54 0.45 -35.41
N PHE A 5 8.57 -0.88 -35.27
CA PHE A 5 8.24 -1.50 -33.99
C PHE A 5 9.30 -1.05 -32.98
N LYS A 6 8.94 -0.08 -32.14
CA LYS A 6 9.77 0.38 -31.04
C LYS A 6 9.88 -0.78 -30.05
N GLN A 7 11.06 -1.39 -29.95
CA GLN A 7 11.33 -2.46 -28.99
C GLN A 7 11.01 -1.89 -27.60
N LYS A 8 10.04 -2.48 -26.89
CA LYS A 8 9.68 -2.05 -25.53
C LYS A 8 10.85 -2.35 -24.59
N SER A 9 11.15 -1.43 -23.68
CA SER A 9 12.17 -1.67 -22.67
C SER A 9 11.73 -2.79 -21.71
N GLU A 10 12.67 -3.46 -21.05
CA GLU A 10 12.36 -4.48 -20.03
C GLU A 10 11.49 -3.90 -18.91
N PHE A 11 11.72 -2.64 -18.54
CA PHE A 11 10.89 -1.91 -17.60
C PHE A 11 9.44 -1.74 -18.10
N ASP A 12 9.24 -1.40 -19.37
CA ASP A 12 7.89 -1.28 -19.95
C ASP A 12 7.15 -2.61 -20.03
N LEU A 13 7.88 -3.71 -20.21
CA LEU A 13 7.31 -5.06 -20.16
C LEU A 13 6.92 -5.44 -18.73
N GLY A 14 7.79 -5.17 -17.75
CA GLY A 14 7.49 -5.41 -16.33
C GLY A 14 6.27 -4.65 -15.84
N LYS A 15 6.11 -3.38 -16.22
CA LYS A 15 4.89 -2.60 -15.91
C LYS A 15 3.62 -3.22 -16.47
N GLN A 16 3.67 -3.73 -17.71
CA GLN A 16 2.53 -4.40 -18.34
C GLN A 16 2.20 -5.72 -17.64
N GLU A 17 3.22 -6.47 -17.21
CA GLU A 17 3.06 -7.73 -16.49
C GLU A 17 2.42 -7.50 -15.12
N LEU A 18 2.88 -6.51 -14.35
CA LEU A 18 2.29 -6.14 -13.06
C LEU A 18 0.87 -5.56 -13.19
N ALA A 19 0.62 -4.73 -14.20
CA ALA A 19 -0.73 -4.25 -14.49
C ALA A 19 -1.68 -5.41 -14.80
N LYS A 20 -1.22 -6.37 -15.61
CA LYS A 20 -1.98 -7.58 -15.93
C LYS A 20 -2.29 -8.39 -14.66
N ILE A 21 -1.30 -8.63 -13.79
CA ILE A 21 -1.49 -9.32 -12.51
C ILE A 21 -2.58 -8.64 -11.68
N PHE A 22 -2.51 -7.30 -11.54
CA PHE A 22 -3.52 -6.57 -10.78
C PHE A 22 -4.93 -6.69 -11.38
N PHE A 23 -5.09 -6.53 -12.70
CA PHE A 23 -6.42 -6.66 -13.30
C PHE A 23 -6.95 -8.10 -13.30
N GLU A 24 -6.08 -9.11 -13.34
CA GLU A 24 -6.49 -10.50 -13.10
C GLU A 24 -6.97 -10.71 -11.66
N LEU A 25 -6.29 -10.10 -10.68
CA LEU A 25 -6.75 -10.12 -9.28
C LEU A 25 -8.14 -9.50 -9.12
N GLU A 26 -8.44 -8.45 -9.88
CA GLU A 26 -9.73 -7.75 -9.82
C GLU A 26 -10.93 -8.57 -10.34
N GLU A 27 -10.68 -9.69 -11.02
CA GLU A 27 -11.73 -10.61 -11.47
C GLU A 27 -12.22 -11.55 -10.36
N PHE A 28 -11.46 -11.74 -9.28
CA PHE A 28 -11.83 -12.65 -8.18
C PHE A 28 -12.90 -12.08 -7.26
N GLU A 29 -13.54 -12.97 -6.47
CA GLU A 29 -14.53 -12.59 -5.46
C GLU A 29 -13.88 -11.72 -4.38
N ASP A 30 -12.72 -12.15 -3.88
CA ASP A 30 -11.90 -11.44 -2.90
C ASP A 30 -10.85 -10.54 -3.59
N ALA A 31 -11.26 -9.80 -4.62
CA ALA A 31 -10.37 -8.86 -5.31
C ALA A 31 -9.86 -7.76 -4.36
N PRO A 32 -8.61 -7.27 -4.51
CA PRO A 32 -8.03 -6.23 -3.66
C PRO A 32 -8.93 -5.00 -3.45
N LEU A 33 -9.53 -4.45 -4.52
CA LEU A 33 -10.43 -3.31 -4.39
C LEU A 33 -11.72 -3.68 -3.65
N LYS A 34 -12.28 -4.86 -3.91
CA LYS A 34 -13.51 -5.32 -3.24
C LYS A 34 -13.28 -5.49 -1.75
N MET A 35 -12.14 -6.06 -1.37
CA MET A 35 -11.73 -6.17 0.03
C MET A 35 -11.56 -4.79 0.67
N ALA A 36 -10.90 -3.84 -0.02
CA ALA A 36 -10.74 -2.48 0.48
C ALA A 36 -12.09 -1.76 0.69
N LEU A 37 -13.03 -1.90 -0.25
CA LEU A 37 -14.37 -1.33 -0.13
C LEU A 37 -15.17 -2.00 1.00
N ALA A 38 -15.06 -3.33 1.16
CA ALA A 38 -15.70 -4.03 2.27
C ALA A 38 -15.13 -3.58 3.62
N SER A 39 -13.81 -3.42 3.74
CA SER A 39 -13.16 -2.87 4.94
C SER A 39 -13.64 -1.45 5.24
N TYR A 40 -13.77 -0.61 4.22
CA TYR A 40 -14.31 0.75 4.36
C TYR A 40 -15.76 0.76 4.88
N GLU A 41 -16.65 -0.05 4.29
CA GLU A 41 -18.04 -0.13 4.73
C GLU A 41 -18.17 -0.70 6.15
N ASN A 42 -17.34 -1.69 6.50
CA ASN A 42 -17.27 -2.23 7.86
C ASN A 42 -16.79 -1.18 8.87
N LEU A 43 -15.76 -0.39 8.51
CA LEU A 43 -15.26 0.69 9.35
C LEU A 43 -16.35 1.74 9.58
N LYS A 44 -17.01 2.18 8.51
CA LYS A 44 -18.11 3.14 8.54
C LYS A 44 -19.26 2.64 9.41
N ALA A 45 -19.68 1.39 9.25
CA ALA A 45 -20.75 0.78 10.05
C ALA A 45 -20.36 0.57 11.52
N GLY A 46 -19.08 0.34 11.81
CA GLY A 46 -18.55 0.10 13.15
C GLY A 46 -18.32 1.37 13.98
N THR A 47 -18.28 2.54 13.33
CA THR A 47 -18.04 3.83 13.99
C THR A 47 -19.29 4.43 14.60
N LYS A 48 -19.13 5.12 15.74
CA LYS A 48 -20.24 5.75 16.48
C LYS A 48 -20.54 7.17 16.01
N SER A 49 -19.55 7.83 15.41
CA SER A 49 -19.63 9.22 14.98
C SER A 49 -18.79 9.45 13.72
N THR A 50 -19.11 10.54 13.01
CA THR A 50 -18.31 11.01 11.88
C THR A 50 -16.88 11.38 12.28
N GLU A 51 -16.68 11.85 13.51
CA GLU A 51 -15.36 12.18 14.06
C GLU A 51 -14.53 10.92 14.26
N ASP A 52 -15.08 9.88 14.92
CA ASP A 52 -14.39 8.59 15.10
C ASP A 52 -14.02 7.99 13.74
N PHE A 53 -14.95 8.04 12.78
CA PHE A 53 -14.71 7.56 11.42
C PHE A 53 -13.57 8.31 10.74
N PHE A 54 -13.55 9.64 10.85
CA PHE A 54 -12.48 10.46 10.30
C PHE A 54 -11.11 10.10 10.90
N TYR A 55 -11.04 9.93 12.22
CA TYR A 55 -9.80 9.52 12.89
C TYR A 55 -9.32 8.15 12.42
N TYR A 56 -10.22 7.15 12.34
CA TYR A 56 -9.82 5.83 11.86
C TYR A 56 -9.39 5.83 10.40
N LEU A 57 -10.01 6.63 9.52
CA LEU A 57 -9.54 6.75 8.14
C LEU A 57 -8.09 7.24 8.07
N ILE A 58 -7.70 8.18 8.94
CA ILE A 58 -6.33 8.72 8.99
C ILE A 58 -5.38 7.67 9.57
N GLU A 59 -5.72 7.10 10.73
CA GLU A 59 -4.92 6.12 11.43
C GLU A 59 -4.64 4.90 10.54
N ASP A 60 -5.68 4.30 9.98
CA ASP A 60 -5.56 3.11 9.13
C ASP A 60 -4.82 3.42 7.82
N SER A 61 -4.98 4.62 7.26
CA SER A 61 -4.21 5.03 6.07
C SER A 61 -2.70 5.08 6.37
N ILE A 62 -2.31 5.62 7.52
CA ILE A 62 -0.91 5.65 7.96
C ILE A 62 -0.42 4.23 8.23
N PHE A 63 -1.19 3.43 8.98
CA PHE A 63 -0.88 2.05 9.33
C PHE A 63 -0.63 1.20 8.09
N THR A 64 -1.55 1.23 7.12
CA THR A 64 -1.41 0.50 5.87
C THR A 64 -0.26 1.01 5.00
N SER A 65 0.02 2.32 5.02
CA SER A 65 1.20 2.88 4.33
C SER A 65 2.52 2.37 4.87
N LEU A 66 2.61 2.18 6.18
CA LEU A 66 3.76 1.57 6.83
C LEU A 66 3.87 0.08 6.44
N TYR A 67 2.76 -0.67 6.41
CA TYR A 67 2.76 -2.05 5.88
C TYR A 67 3.31 -2.13 4.45
N ALA A 68 2.86 -1.23 3.56
CA ALA A 68 3.38 -1.16 2.20
C ALA A 68 4.90 -0.94 2.16
N THR A 69 5.46 -0.13 3.07
CA THR A 69 6.92 0.05 3.20
C THR A 69 7.63 -1.26 3.56
N PHE A 70 7.02 -2.09 4.42
CA PHE A 70 7.58 -3.42 4.74
C PHE A 70 7.48 -4.39 3.57
N TYR A 71 6.38 -4.38 2.81
CA TYR A 71 6.27 -5.15 1.56
C TYR A 71 7.34 -4.76 0.56
N GLU A 72 7.58 -3.46 0.37
CA GLU A 72 8.64 -2.98 -0.52
C GLU A 72 10.02 -3.44 -0.07
N ARG A 73 10.31 -3.45 1.24
CA ARG A 73 11.59 -3.95 1.77
C ARG A 73 11.78 -5.44 1.47
N ILE A 74 10.75 -6.27 1.65
CA ILE A 74 10.85 -7.70 1.33
C ILE A 74 10.96 -7.93 -0.19
N PHE A 75 10.23 -7.18 -1.01
CA PHE A 75 10.38 -7.20 -2.46
C PHE A 75 11.79 -6.81 -2.91
N MET A 76 12.39 -5.78 -2.30
CA MET A 76 13.78 -5.41 -2.55
C MET A 76 14.76 -6.55 -2.22
N ALA A 77 14.56 -7.22 -1.08
CA ALA A 77 15.39 -8.36 -0.68
C ALA A 77 15.22 -9.54 -1.64
N ILE A 78 14.00 -9.87 -2.04
CA ILE A 78 13.68 -10.92 -3.03
C ILE A 78 14.33 -10.59 -4.38
N ASN A 79 14.25 -9.34 -4.83
CA ASN A 79 14.88 -8.90 -6.07
C ASN A 79 16.42 -9.07 -6.04
N GLN A 80 17.03 -8.83 -4.88
CA GLN A 80 18.48 -8.93 -4.69
C GLN A 80 18.95 -10.39 -4.56
N TYR A 81 18.13 -11.26 -3.98
CA TYR A 81 18.43 -12.67 -3.69
C TYR A 81 17.29 -13.58 -4.18
N PRO A 82 17.02 -13.63 -5.49
CA PRO A 82 15.86 -14.35 -6.04
C PRO A 82 15.88 -15.85 -5.75
N GLU A 83 17.06 -16.45 -5.59
CA GLU A 83 17.23 -17.85 -5.22
C GLU A 83 16.74 -18.17 -3.80
N ARG A 84 16.59 -17.15 -2.95
CA ARG A 84 16.12 -17.26 -1.56
C ARG A 84 14.69 -16.75 -1.38
N ALA A 85 13.97 -16.48 -2.46
CA ALA A 85 12.66 -15.83 -2.40
C ALA A 85 11.67 -16.52 -1.44
N LEU A 86 11.56 -17.85 -1.49
CA LEU A 86 10.64 -18.60 -0.61
C LEU A 86 11.06 -18.52 0.86
N GLU A 87 12.36 -18.63 1.16
CA GLU A 87 12.89 -18.48 2.52
C GLU A 87 12.62 -17.07 3.07
N LEU A 88 12.78 -16.06 2.22
CA LEU A 88 12.52 -14.66 2.56
C LEU A 88 11.04 -14.42 2.84
N VAL A 89 10.13 -14.98 2.04
CA VAL A 89 8.68 -14.91 2.27
C VAL A 89 8.31 -15.59 3.60
N GLU A 90 8.86 -16.77 3.88
CA GLU A 90 8.60 -17.50 5.14
C GLU A 90 9.09 -16.70 6.35
N SER A 91 10.31 -16.17 6.30
CA SER A 91 10.87 -15.32 7.37
C SER A 91 10.05 -14.03 7.55
N PHE A 92 9.61 -13.42 6.45
CA PHE A 92 8.76 -12.24 6.53
C PHE A 92 7.41 -12.56 7.19
N SER A 93 6.88 -13.76 6.96
CA SER A 93 5.66 -14.24 7.61
C SER A 93 5.87 -14.54 9.10
N SER A 94 7.02 -15.07 9.51
CA SER A 94 7.28 -15.39 10.92
C SER A 94 7.40 -14.15 11.80
N ASP A 95 7.83 -13.04 11.23
CA ASP A 95 8.10 -11.79 11.96
C ASP A 95 6.87 -10.86 11.96
N ALA A 96 5.67 -11.39 11.72
CA ALA A 96 4.44 -10.61 11.61
C ALA A 96 4.10 -9.81 12.87
N ASP A 97 4.16 -10.45 14.05
CA ASP A 97 3.81 -9.81 15.33
C ASP A 97 4.76 -8.66 15.68
N GLU A 98 6.08 -8.86 15.49
CA GLU A 98 7.08 -7.82 15.73
C GLU A 98 6.90 -6.65 14.76
N ARG A 99 6.66 -6.95 13.48
CA ARG A 99 6.39 -5.93 12.46
C ARG A 99 5.14 -5.13 12.81
N GLU A 100 4.06 -5.77 13.21
CA GLU A 100 2.81 -5.10 13.59
C GLU A 100 3.02 -4.17 14.79
N GLN A 101 3.78 -4.60 15.80
CA GLN A 101 4.13 -3.76 16.94
C GLN A 101 4.92 -2.51 16.53
N VAL A 102 5.88 -2.66 15.62
CA VAL A 102 6.66 -1.54 15.07
C VAL A 102 5.73 -0.58 14.31
N ILE A 103 4.86 -1.12 13.45
CA ILE A 103 3.92 -0.34 12.65
C ILE A 103 2.93 0.42 13.54
N ALA A 104 2.34 -0.23 14.54
CA ALA A 104 1.42 0.42 15.49
C ALA A 104 2.11 1.57 16.23
N THR A 105 3.35 1.36 16.68
CA THR A 105 4.14 2.40 17.37
C THR A 105 4.42 3.60 16.45
N GLN A 106 4.81 3.35 15.20
CA GLN A 106 5.07 4.41 14.22
C GLN A 106 3.78 5.13 13.82
N THR A 107 2.68 4.38 13.65
CA THR A 107 1.35 4.94 13.34
C THR A 107 0.92 5.96 14.39
N GLN A 108 1.02 5.60 15.68
CA GLN A 108 0.69 6.53 16.77
C GLN A 108 1.56 7.79 16.75
N GLN A 109 2.86 7.64 16.46
CA GLN A 109 3.78 8.78 16.39
C GLN A 109 3.46 9.71 15.22
N HIS A 110 3.16 9.15 14.05
CA HIS A 110 2.77 9.90 12.86
C HIS A 110 1.40 10.57 13.01
N LEU A 111 0.42 9.86 13.56
CA LEU A 111 -0.91 10.41 13.84
C LEU A 111 -0.79 11.59 14.82
N ALA A 112 -0.06 11.41 15.92
CA ALA A 112 0.17 12.50 16.88
C ALA A 112 0.88 13.70 16.23
N PHE A 113 1.81 13.49 15.31
CA PHE A 113 2.44 14.58 14.55
C PHE A 113 1.43 15.33 13.67
N VAL A 114 0.53 14.61 12.99
CA VAL A 114 -0.54 15.20 12.16
C VAL A 114 -1.52 15.98 13.02
N GLU A 115 -1.99 15.40 14.13
CA GLU A 115 -2.92 16.01 15.08
C GLU A 115 -2.36 17.28 15.71
N ASN A 116 -1.05 17.29 15.99
CA ASN A 116 -0.33 18.45 16.54
C ASN A 116 0.16 19.42 15.46
N TYR A 117 -0.40 19.37 14.25
CA TYR A 117 -0.12 20.31 13.15
C TYR A 117 1.37 20.39 12.79
N GLY A 118 2.05 19.25 12.83
CA GLY A 118 3.47 19.15 12.51
C GLY A 118 4.41 19.49 13.66
N MET A 119 3.89 19.67 14.89
CA MET A 119 4.72 19.85 16.07
C MET A 119 5.04 18.50 16.71
N CYS A 120 6.34 18.22 16.93
CA CYS A 120 6.79 17.05 17.65
C CYS A 120 7.85 17.42 18.69
N SER A 121 7.71 16.90 19.92
CA SER A 121 8.66 17.08 21.03
C SER A 121 9.85 16.10 21.00
N GLY A 122 9.99 15.31 19.93
CA GLY A 122 10.95 14.21 19.82
C GLY A 122 10.28 12.85 20.02
N CYS A 123 10.28 12.02 18.99
CA CYS A 123 9.80 10.64 19.00
C CYS A 123 10.70 9.75 18.12
N GLY A 124 10.45 8.43 18.13
CA GLY A 124 11.22 7.46 17.35
C GLY A 124 11.11 7.61 15.83
N SER A 125 10.12 8.37 15.34
CA SER A 125 9.83 8.53 13.90
C SER A 125 10.06 9.95 13.37
N CYS A 126 10.75 10.82 14.13
CA CYS A 126 10.94 12.23 13.75
C CYS A 126 11.51 12.43 12.34
N GLU A 127 12.43 11.58 11.91
CA GLU A 127 13.06 11.67 10.57
C GLU A 127 12.09 11.32 9.43
N TYR A 128 11.00 10.62 9.72
CA TYR A 128 9.98 10.18 8.76
C TYR A 128 8.73 11.06 8.78
N HIS A 129 8.67 12.09 9.64
CA HIS A 129 7.50 12.97 9.71
C HIS A 129 7.21 13.73 8.41
N GLN A 130 8.24 13.97 7.61
CA GLN A 130 8.09 14.57 6.28
C GLN A 130 7.17 13.74 5.36
N ASP A 131 7.10 12.42 5.56
CA ASP A 131 6.32 11.50 4.73
C ASP A 131 4.80 11.63 4.97
N VAL A 132 4.41 12.19 6.12
CA VAL A 132 2.99 12.42 6.49
C VAL A 132 2.64 13.91 6.60
N ALA A 133 3.59 14.81 6.39
CA ALA A 133 3.38 16.24 6.57
C ALA A 133 2.28 16.81 5.65
N GLU A 134 2.13 16.26 4.44
CA GLU A 134 1.07 16.68 3.51
C GLU A 134 -0.34 16.39 4.04
N LEU A 135 -0.51 15.40 4.93
CA LEU A 135 -1.79 15.04 5.52
C LEU A 135 -2.35 16.16 6.43
N ILE A 136 -1.48 16.98 7.02
CA ILE A 136 -1.86 18.04 7.98
C ILE A 136 -2.88 19.00 7.36
N ALA A 137 -2.68 19.40 6.10
CA ALA A 137 -3.54 20.37 5.44
C ALA A 137 -4.96 19.83 5.18
N TYR A 138 -5.10 18.52 4.96
CA TYR A 138 -6.38 17.84 4.78
C TYR A 138 -7.04 17.55 6.12
N TYR A 139 -6.24 17.16 7.12
CA TYR A 139 -6.68 16.97 8.50
C TYR A 139 -7.32 18.25 9.06
N GLN A 140 -6.62 19.39 8.93
CA GLN A 140 -7.10 20.70 9.38
C GLN A 140 -8.44 21.12 8.75
N LYS A 141 -8.72 20.64 7.53
CA LYS A 141 -9.96 20.94 6.81
C LYS A 141 -11.10 19.97 7.14
N GLY A 142 -10.82 18.87 7.84
CA GLY A 142 -11.79 17.78 8.01
C GLY A 142 -12.14 17.11 6.68
N ASP A 143 -11.18 16.97 5.77
CA ASP A 143 -11.41 16.48 4.40
C ASP A 143 -11.63 14.97 4.36
N ILE A 144 -12.83 14.52 4.74
CA ILE A 144 -13.21 13.11 4.79
C ILE A 144 -13.12 12.45 3.42
N ASP A 145 -13.42 13.18 2.34
CA ASP A 145 -13.36 12.65 0.97
C ASP A 145 -11.91 12.31 0.60
N PHE A 146 -10.96 13.20 0.91
CA PHE A 146 -9.54 12.92 0.75
C PHE A 146 -9.09 11.67 1.52
N PHE A 147 -9.47 11.55 2.80
CA PHE A 147 -9.06 10.40 3.60
C PHE A 147 -9.81 9.11 3.23
N THR A 148 -11.00 9.20 2.65
CA THR A 148 -11.71 8.07 2.04
C THR A 148 -10.95 7.57 0.80
N GLU A 149 -10.56 8.48 -0.09
CA GLU A 149 -9.73 8.15 -1.26
C GLU A 149 -8.39 7.51 -0.84
N LEU A 150 -7.73 8.09 0.17
CA LEU A 150 -6.47 7.61 0.69
C LEU A 150 -6.62 6.22 1.31
N TYR A 151 -7.60 6.03 2.19
CA TYR A 151 -7.86 4.75 2.86
C TYR A 151 -8.08 3.63 1.86
N ILE A 152 -9.02 3.80 0.93
CA ILE A 152 -9.36 2.77 -0.06
C ILE A 152 -8.15 2.49 -0.96
N GLY A 153 -7.42 3.52 -1.39
CA GLY A 153 -6.22 3.36 -2.19
C GLY A 153 -5.12 2.58 -1.47
N MET A 154 -4.86 2.90 -0.21
CA MET A 154 -3.84 2.25 0.60
C MET A 154 -4.20 0.78 0.92
N GLN A 155 -5.44 0.52 1.31
CA GLN A 155 -5.95 -0.85 1.55
C GLN A 155 -5.83 -1.71 0.28
N THR A 156 -6.21 -1.16 -0.89
CA THR A 156 -6.10 -1.87 -2.16
C THR A 156 -4.64 -2.23 -2.49
N ILE A 157 -3.70 -1.30 -2.24
CA ILE A 157 -2.26 -1.57 -2.40
C ILE A 157 -1.81 -2.70 -1.48
N GLN A 158 -2.19 -2.66 -0.21
CA GLN A 158 -1.80 -3.69 0.75
C GLN A 158 -2.27 -5.07 0.32
N PHE A 159 -3.57 -5.23 0.03
CA PHE A 159 -4.10 -6.52 -0.41
C PHE A 159 -3.43 -7.01 -1.70
N ALA A 160 -3.21 -6.12 -2.68
CA ALA A 160 -2.50 -6.49 -3.90
C ALA A 160 -1.06 -6.95 -3.63
N MET A 161 -0.33 -6.27 -2.74
CA MET A 161 1.03 -6.66 -2.34
C MET A 161 1.04 -7.98 -1.57
N GLU A 162 0.06 -8.23 -0.71
CA GLU A 162 -0.12 -9.51 0.00
C GLU A 162 -0.33 -10.66 -0.97
N TYR A 163 -1.29 -10.55 -1.90
CA TYR A 163 -1.49 -11.53 -2.96
C TYR A 163 -0.22 -11.77 -3.76
N PHE A 164 0.50 -10.69 -4.10
CA PHE A 164 1.72 -10.83 -4.89
C PHE A 164 2.83 -11.57 -4.12
N LEU A 165 3.01 -11.25 -2.84
CA LEU A 165 4.03 -11.85 -1.99
C LEU A 165 3.72 -13.31 -1.66
N TYR A 166 2.48 -13.61 -1.27
CA TYR A 166 2.12 -14.90 -0.68
C TYR A 166 1.55 -15.90 -1.68
N ASP A 167 0.97 -15.44 -2.80
CA ASP A 167 0.37 -16.33 -3.79
C ASP A 167 1.13 -16.36 -5.12
N TYR A 168 1.45 -15.19 -5.69
CA TYR A 168 2.07 -15.12 -7.02
C TYR A 168 3.55 -15.51 -7.01
N ILE A 169 4.37 -14.93 -6.11
CA ILE A 169 5.80 -15.26 -6.04
C ILE A 169 6.01 -16.76 -5.74
N PRO A 170 5.27 -17.39 -4.80
CA PRO A 170 5.44 -18.81 -4.55
C PRO A 170 4.94 -19.72 -5.68
N SER A 171 3.92 -19.31 -6.44
CA SER A 171 3.36 -20.11 -7.54
C SER A 171 4.16 -19.99 -8.85
N ASP A 172 4.77 -18.84 -9.13
CA ASP A 172 5.72 -18.66 -10.24
C ASP A 172 6.95 -17.85 -9.79
N PRO A 173 8.04 -18.53 -9.38
CA PRO A 173 9.27 -17.88 -8.96
C PRO A 173 9.92 -16.98 -10.01
N LYS A 174 9.52 -17.02 -11.28
CA LYS A 174 10.03 -16.07 -12.29
C LYS A 174 9.51 -14.65 -12.07
N LEU A 175 8.42 -14.48 -11.33
CA LEU A 175 7.82 -13.18 -11.02
C LEU A 175 8.69 -12.36 -10.07
N VAL A 176 9.69 -12.94 -9.41
CA VAL A 176 10.66 -12.21 -8.60
C VAL A 176 11.35 -11.08 -9.38
N LYS A 177 11.54 -11.22 -10.70
CA LYS A 177 12.10 -10.16 -11.55
C LYS A 177 11.27 -8.85 -11.53
N LEU A 178 10.00 -8.92 -11.14
CA LEU A 178 9.08 -7.79 -11.09
C LEU A 178 9.18 -7.02 -9.77
N THR A 179 9.87 -7.56 -8.76
CA THR A 179 10.00 -6.95 -7.41
C THR A 179 11.00 -5.79 -7.34
N ALA A 180 11.55 -5.36 -8.47
CA ALA A 180 12.45 -4.22 -8.54
C ALA A 180 11.77 -2.93 -8.03
N PRO A 181 12.47 -2.06 -7.26
CA PRO A 181 11.87 -0.87 -6.64
C PRO A 181 11.07 0.01 -7.59
N ALA A 182 11.62 0.31 -8.78
CA ALA A 182 10.96 1.17 -9.76
C ALA A 182 9.68 0.56 -10.34
N LEU A 183 9.60 -0.77 -10.42
CA LEU A 183 8.41 -1.48 -10.87
C LEU A 183 7.33 -1.49 -9.78
N MET A 184 7.72 -1.77 -8.53
CA MET A 184 6.80 -1.76 -7.39
C MET A 184 6.21 -0.37 -7.16
N GLN A 185 7.02 0.68 -7.24
CA GLN A 185 6.56 2.06 -7.20
C GLN A 185 5.52 2.36 -8.29
N ASN A 186 5.81 1.98 -9.54
CA ASN A 186 4.87 2.20 -10.64
C ASN A 186 3.57 1.41 -10.46
N TRP A 187 3.67 0.20 -9.89
CA TRP A 187 2.52 -0.65 -9.64
C TRP A 187 1.63 -0.08 -8.54
N ARG A 188 2.20 0.44 -7.44
CA ARG A 188 1.42 1.13 -6.40
C ARG A 188 0.70 2.35 -6.96
N GLU A 189 1.36 3.12 -7.84
CA GLU A 189 0.74 4.27 -8.49
C GLU A 189 -0.44 3.85 -9.37
N LEU A 190 -0.31 2.75 -10.13
CA LEU A 190 -1.39 2.20 -10.93
C LEU A 190 -2.58 1.79 -10.05
N ILE A 191 -2.32 1.01 -9.00
CA ILE A 191 -3.33 0.51 -8.08
C ILE A 191 -4.04 1.67 -7.38
N TYR A 192 -3.27 2.62 -6.84
CA TYR A 192 -3.82 3.80 -6.17
C TYR A 192 -4.72 4.61 -7.10
N ASN A 193 -4.28 4.88 -8.33
CA ASN A 193 -5.07 5.67 -9.28
C ASN A 193 -6.35 4.95 -9.68
N TYR A 194 -6.30 3.62 -9.86
CA TYR A 194 -7.49 2.81 -10.13
C TYR A 194 -8.48 2.85 -8.96
N ALA A 195 -8.00 2.58 -7.74
CA ALA A 195 -8.82 2.57 -6.53
C ALA A 195 -9.42 3.96 -6.23
N LYS A 196 -8.64 5.03 -6.41
CA LYS A 196 -9.08 6.42 -6.23
C LYS A 196 -10.25 6.80 -7.14
N LEU A 197 -10.22 6.38 -8.41
CA LEU A 197 -11.33 6.62 -9.33
C LEU A 197 -12.62 5.95 -8.84
N LYS A 198 -12.49 4.78 -8.21
CA LYS A 198 -13.60 4.01 -7.65
C LYS A 198 -14.11 4.55 -6.32
N ALA A 199 -13.22 5.03 -5.46
CA ALA A 199 -13.60 5.70 -4.21
C ALA A 199 -14.50 6.92 -4.46
N ARG A 200 -14.29 7.64 -5.56
CA ARG A 200 -15.10 8.81 -5.97
C ARG A 200 -16.52 8.48 -6.43
N GLU A 201 -16.82 7.20 -6.64
CA GLU A 201 -18.16 6.74 -7.03
C GLU A 201 -19.05 6.47 -5.80
N LEU A 202 -18.49 6.53 -4.58
CA LEU A 202 -19.20 6.38 -3.28
C LEU A 202 -19.92 7.67 -2.86
#